data_AF-A0AA88AHQ8-F1
#
_entry.id   AF-A0AA88AHQ8-F1
#
_cell.length_a   1.000
_cell.length_b   1.000
_cell.length_c   1.000
_cell.angle_alpha   90.00
_cell.angle_beta   90.00
_cell.angle_gamma   90.00
#
_symmetry.space_group_name_H-M   'P 1'
#
loop_
_entity.id
_entity.type
_entity.pdbx_description
1 polymer ?
#
loop_
_entity_poly.entity_id
_entity_poly.type
_entity_poly.pdbx_seq_one_letter_code
_entity_poly.pdbx_strand_id
1 'polypeptide(L)' 'MTWDDTVAFYARQYANSHIGARNMVHSGGSYGENLAWSCGNLSGTDAVRMWVNEKANYDHNSNSCASRKVWTLHSRGVA' A
#
# COMPACT_ATOMS: atom_id res chain seq x y z
N MET A 1 3.57 9.23 14.28
CA MET A 1 3.35 7.78 14.12
C MET A 1 4.34 7.05 15.00
N THR A 2 3.91 6.01 15.70
CA THR A 2 4.76 5.11 16.49
C THR A 2 4.63 3.69 15.93
N TRP A 3 5.67 2.88 16.10
CA TRP A 3 5.63 1.48 15.68
C TRP A 3 4.69 0.66 16.58
N ASP A 4 3.98 -0.28 15.98
CA ASP A 4 3.12 -1.25 16.68
C ASP A 4 3.47 -2.66 16.18
N ASP A 5 3.99 -3.49 17.08
CA ASP A 5 4.42 -4.86 16.77
C ASP A 5 3.25 -5.77 16.38
N THR A 6 2.04 -5.51 16.88
CA THR A 6 0.83 -6.26 16.52
C THR A 6 0.46 -6.00 15.07
N VAL A 7 0.50 -4.73 14.64
CA VAL A 7 0.23 -4.35 13.25
C VAL A 7 1.32 -4.88 12.32
N ALA A 8 2.59 -4.80 12.73
CA ALA A 8 3.70 -5.34 11.96
C ALA A 8 3.60 -6.86 11.77
N PHE A 9 3.25 -7.59 12.82
CA PHE A 9 3.01 -9.03 12.75
C PHE A 9 1.84 -9.36 11.82
N TYR A 10 0.72 -8.63 11.94
CA TYR A 10 -0.44 -8.79 11.06
C TYR A 10 -0.06 -8.59 9.57
N ALA A 11 0.62 -7.49 9.25
CA ALA A 11 1.05 -7.18 7.88
C ALA A 11 2.01 -8.25 7.33
N ARG A 12 2.93 -8.76 8.15
CA ARG A 12 3.84 -9.85 7.76
C ARG A 12 3.09 -11.14 7.43
N GLN A 13 2.14 -11.53 8.28
CA GLN A 13 1.33 -12.73 8.05
C GLN A 13 0.49 -12.60 6.77
N TYR A 14 -0.08 -11.43 6.52
CA TYR A 14 -0.84 -11.16 5.30
C TYR A 14 0.03 -11.21 4.05
N ALA A 15 1.21 -10.58 4.06
CA ALA A 15 2.14 -10.64 2.95
C ALA A 15 2.59 -12.08 2.65
N ASN A 16 2.86 -12.87 3.70
CA ASN A 16 3.27 -14.26 3.56
C ASN A 16 2.19 -15.15 2.93
N SER A 17 0.90 -14.92 3.21
CA SER A 17 -0.18 -15.72 2.64
C SER A 17 -0.43 -15.47 1.14
N HIS A 18 0.17 -14.41 0.58
CA HIS A 18 0.02 -14.02 -0.83
C HIS A 18 1.30 -14.26 -1.66
N ILE A 19 2.32 -14.89 -1.07
CA ILE A 19 3.54 -15.29 -1.79
C ILE A 19 3.15 -16.27 -2.90
N GLY A 20 3.39 -15.87 -4.16
CA GLY A 20 3.13 -16.68 -5.35
C GLY A 20 1.78 -16.45 -6.03
N ALA A 21 0.78 -15.93 -5.32
CA ALA A 21 -0.55 -15.65 -5.88
C ALA A 21 -0.58 -14.42 -6.80
N ARG A 22 0.40 -13.50 -6.68
CA ARG A 22 0.52 -12.24 -7.46
C ARG A 22 -0.75 -11.37 -7.48
N ASN A 23 -1.64 -11.55 -6.52
CA ASN A 23 -2.90 -10.84 -6.43
C ASN A 23 -2.78 -9.74 -5.37
N MET A 24 -2.86 -8.47 -5.78
CA MET A 24 -2.90 -7.31 -4.89
C MET A 24 -4.33 -7.06 -4.43
N VAL A 25 -4.84 -7.95 -3.59
CA VAL A 25 -6.17 -7.82 -2.99
C VAL A 25 -5.98 -7.25 -1.60
N HIS A 26 -6.87 -6.36 -1.18
CA HIS A 26 -6.85 -5.83 0.18
C HIS A 26 -7.40 -6.85 1.18
N SER A 27 -6.82 -6.91 2.39
CA SER A 27 -7.25 -7.84 3.44
C SER A 27 -8.68 -7.59 3.92
N GLY A 28 -9.16 -6.35 3.83
CA GLY A 28 -10.43 -5.92 4.41
C GLY A 28 -10.45 -5.95 5.95
N GLY A 29 -9.27 -6.06 6.58
CA GLY A 29 -9.12 -6.06 8.03
C GLY A 29 -9.40 -4.71 8.69
N SER A 30 -9.23 -4.67 10.01
CA SER A 30 -9.48 -3.48 10.84
C SER A 30 -8.41 -2.39 10.74
N TYR A 31 -7.29 -2.65 10.07
CA TYR A 31 -6.18 -1.72 9.92
C TYR A 31 -6.17 -1.08 8.53
N GLY A 32 -5.67 0.16 8.45
CA GLY A 32 -5.32 0.76 7.16
C GLY A 32 -4.22 -0.05 6.47
N GLU A 33 -4.26 -0.14 5.14
CA GLU A 33 -3.38 -1.04 4.38
C GLU A 33 -2.91 -0.41 3.07
N ASN A 34 -1.60 -0.51 2.85
CA ASN A 34 -0.97 -0.28 1.56
C ASN A 34 -0.23 -1.54 1.12
N LEU A 35 -0.41 -1.93 -0.14
CA LEU A 35 0.27 -3.08 -0.74
C LEU A 35 1.31 -2.60 -1.75
N ALA A 36 2.44 -3.33 -1.83
CA ALA A 36 3.46 -3.11 -2.85
C ALA A 36 3.98 -4.46 -3.33
N TRP A 37 4.23 -4.55 -4.63
CA TRP A 37 4.72 -5.77 -5.27
C TRP A 37 5.75 -5.45 -6.35
N SER A 38 6.72 -6.35 -6.51
CA SER A 38 7.72 -6.31 -7.57
C SER A 38 8.03 -7.74 -8.02
N CYS A 39 8.45 -7.90 -9.28
CA CYS A 39 9.01 -9.16 -9.78
C CYS A 39 10.45 -9.40 -9.33
N GLY A 40 11.12 -8.39 -8.77
CA GLY A 40 12.46 -8.47 -8.21
C GLY A 40 12.49 -8.15 -6.70
N ASN A 41 13.69 -7.99 -6.15
CA ASN A 41 13.85 -7.56 -4.77
C ASN A 41 13.23 -6.16 -4.58
N LEU A 42 12.39 -6.02 -3.55
CA LEU A 42 11.75 -4.76 -3.20
C LEU A 42 12.05 -4.47 -1.73
N SER A 43 12.85 -3.44 -1.48
CA SER A 43 13.11 -3.00 -0.12
C SER A 43 11.89 -2.28 0.46
N GLY A 44 11.75 -2.29 1.79
CA GLY A 44 10.70 -1.50 2.45
C GLY A 44 10.78 -0.01 2.13
N THR A 45 11.99 0.54 1.98
CA THR A 45 12.20 1.94 1.59
C THR A 45 11.70 2.22 0.18
N ASP A 46 11.96 1.33 -0.78
CA ASP A 46 11.49 1.50 -2.15
C ASP A 46 9.96 1.35 -2.23
N ALA A 47 9.37 0.42 -1.48
CA ALA A 47 7.91 0.29 -1.36
C ALA A 47 7.27 1.59 -0.82
N VAL A 48 7.82 2.17 0.25
CA VAL A 48 7.33 3.44 0.78
C VAL A 48 7.53 4.58 -0.24
N ARG A 49 8.65 4.60 -0.95
CA ARG A 49 8.89 5.59 -2.02
C ARG A 49 7.84 5.47 -3.13
N MET A 50 7.45 4.26 -3.52
CA MET A 50 6.39 4.02 -4.49
C MET A 50 5.06 4.63 -4.03
N TRP A 51 4.65 4.39 -2.78
CA TRP A 51 3.42 4.99 -2.22
C TRP A 51 3.50 6.52 -2.15
N VAL A 52 4.62 7.08 -1.66
CA VAL A 52 4.77 8.55 -1.55
C VAL A 52 4.75 9.24 -2.92
N ASN A 53 5.25 8.58 -3.97
CA ASN A 53 5.23 9.13 -5.31
C ASN A 53 3.80 9.30 -5.88
N GLU A 54 2.79 8.66 -5.27
CA GLU A 54 1.38 8.89 -5.59
C GLU A 54 0.93 10.33 -5.30
N LYS A 55 1.68 11.08 -4.47
CA LYS A 55 1.40 12.50 -4.15
C LYS A 55 1.20 13.38 -5.38
N ALA A 56 1.83 13.04 -6.51
CA ALA A 56 1.69 13.81 -7.76
C ALA A 56 0.25 13.75 -8.31
N ASN A 57 -0.54 12.79 -7.85
CA ASN A 57 -1.94 12.59 -8.23
C ASN A 57 -2.91 13.03 -7.13
N TYR A 58 -2.44 13.68 -6.07
CA TYR A 58 -3.28 14.19 -4.98
C TYR A 58 -3.42 15.71 -5.08
N ASP A 59 -4.65 16.20 -5.17
CA ASP A 59 -4.95 17.63 -5.13
C ASP A 59 -5.31 18.05 -3.71
N HIS A 60 -4.39 18.79 -3.09
CA HIS A 60 -4.55 19.33 -1.74
C HIS A 60 -5.66 20.39 -1.64
N ASN A 61 -6.00 21.08 -2.73
CA ASN A 61 -7.03 22.13 -2.69
C ASN A 61 -8.44 21.55 -2.61
N SER A 62 -8.67 20.44 -3.31
CA SER A 62 -9.96 19.75 -3.32
C SER A 62 -10.02 18.56 -2.35
N ASN A 63 -8.91 18.26 -1.66
CA ASN A 63 -8.75 17.06 -0.82
C ASN A 63 -9.17 15.79 -1.58
N SER A 64 -8.78 15.68 -2.85
CA SER A 64 -9.22 14.60 -3.74
C SER A 64 -8.09 14.04 -4.59
N CYS A 65 -8.20 12.75 -4.90
CA CYS A 65 -7.27 12.09 -5.81
C CYS A 65 -7.71 12.34 -7.27
N ALA A 66 -6.75 12.58 -8.15
CA ALA A 66 -6.98 12.69 -9.58
C ALA A 66 -7.63 11.41 -10.11
N SER A 67 -8.83 11.53 -10.68
CA SER A 67 -9.55 10.40 -11.22
C SER A 67 -8.83 9.85 -12.46
N ARG A 68 -8.63 8.53 -12.50
CA ARG A 68 -8.16 7.71 -13.65
C ARG A 68 -6.64 7.55 -13.86
N LYS A 69 -5.94 6.97 -12.89
CA LYS A 69 -4.78 6.11 -13.23
C LYS A 69 -4.92 4.76 -12.57
N VAL A 70 -4.73 3.70 -13.37
CA VAL A 70 -4.63 2.33 -12.89
C VAL A 70 -3.41 2.26 -11.98
N TRP A 71 -3.66 2.09 -10.69
CA TRP A 71 -2.64 2.07 -9.67
C TRP A 71 -1.94 0.72 -9.67
N THR A 72 -0.66 0.71 -9.98
CA THR A 72 0.21 -0.45 -9.71
C THR A 72 0.41 -0.69 -8.21
N LEU A 73 -0.15 0.16 -7.34
CA LEU A 73 -0.18 0.03 -5.89
C LEU A 73 -1.63 0.15 -5.42
N HIS A 74 -2.18 -0.92 -4.86
CA HIS A 74 -3.47 -0.88 -4.17
C HIS A 74 -3.24 -0.24 -2.80
N SER A 75 -3.31 1.09 -2.74
CA SER A 75 -3.51 1.84 -1.50
C SER A 75 -5.01 2.10 -1.39
N ARG A 76 -5.65 1.61 -0.32
CA ARG A 76 -7.00 2.08 0.01
C ARG A 76 -6.83 3.46 0.62
N GLY A 77 -6.76 4.46 -0.26
CA GLY A 77 -6.85 5.86 0.13
C GLY A 77 -8.19 6.09 0.82
N VAL A 78 -8.16 6.19 2.15
CA VAL A 78 -9.18 6.94 2.88
C VAL A 78 -9.07 8.39 2.40
N ALA A 79 -10.16 8.87 1.77
CA ALA A 79 -10.39 10.29 1.54
C ALA A 79 -10.55 11.03 2.88
#